data_AF-A0A1M6PHJ2-F1
#
_entry.id   AF-A0A1M6PHJ2-F1
#
_cell.length_a   1.000
_cell.length_b   1.000
_cell.length_c   1.000
_cell.angle_alpha   90.00
_cell.angle_beta   90.00
_cell.angle_gamma   90.00
#
_symmetry.space_group_name_H-M   'P 1'
#
loop_
_entity.id
_entity.type
_entity.pdbx_description
1 polymer ?
#
loop_
_entity_poly.entity_id
_entity_poly.type
_entity_poly.pdbx_seq_one_letter_code
_entity_poly.pdbx_strand_id
1 'polypeptide(L)'
;MKLMKKIYEKLGIENIINIIGHFLTLVSLLLVFITLLEMKIQRNNTYMPQIVAESNEKIEMSWDSKSDFIFLKEDTNMYNQIYLNIYNVGVGVARNLEFAWDKDNVSVLANYINKNSVDFSISLINEMMVIKTTGIEVGGLGLERISKLNFLAPNVDEPYKVNLPIQYIQLYKIMLIEQINNYPPIQLKVSYTDIQGKEYEQVLTLTIKPDILLSSSGNESDDYTGMAELDVVIY
;
A
#
# COMPACT_ATOMS: atom_id res chain seq x y z
N MET A 1 -23.71 66.77 -12.40
CA MET A 1 -22.89 67.60 -11.47
C MET A 1 -23.69 68.22 -10.31
N LYS A 2 -24.89 68.79 -10.51
CA LYS A 2 -25.72 69.37 -9.42
C LYS A 2 -26.23 68.34 -8.37
N LEU A 3 -26.44 67.09 -8.77
CA LEU A 3 -26.91 66.03 -7.86
C LEU A 3 -25.85 65.62 -6.82
N MET A 4 -24.59 65.48 -7.26
CA MET A 4 -23.45 65.20 -6.36
C MET A 4 -23.28 66.32 -5.32
N LYS A 5 -23.34 67.58 -5.75
CA LYS A 5 -23.17 68.75 -4.85
C LYS A 5 -24.19 68.75 -3.70
N LYS A 6 -25.45 68.39 -3.97
CA LYS A 6 -26.53 68.27 -2.97
C LYS A 6 -26.32 67.09 -1.99
N ILE A 7 -25.64 66.03 -2.43
CA ILE A 7 -25.31 64.88 -1.57
C ILE A 7 -24.17 65.24 -0.61
N TYR A 8 -23.15 65.96 -1.09
CA TYR A 8 -22.02 66.46 -0.28
C TYR A 8 -22.43 67.53 0.76
N GLU A 9 -23.44 68.36 0.48
CA GLU A 9 -23.96 69.31 1.48
C GLU A 9 -24.82 68.63 2.57
N LYS A 10 -25.39 67.45 2.28
CA LYS A 10 -26.31 66.74 3.20
C LYS A 10 -25.61 65.65 4.02
N LEU A 11 -24.57 65.01 3.48
CA LEU A 11 -23.61 64.20 4.22
C LEU A 11 -22.38 65.06 4.49
N GLY A 12 -22.22 65.56 5.72
CA GLY A 12 -21.01 66.27 6.12
C GLY A 12 -19.74 65.47 5.80
N ILE A 13 -18.63 66.16 5.52
CA ILE A 13 -17.34 65.57 5.12
C ILE A 13 -16.89 64.46 6.10
N GLU A 14 -17.16 64.64 7.39
CA GLU A 14 -16.90 63.66 8.45
C GLU A 14 -17.60 62.30 8.21
N ASN A 15 -18.86 62.31 7.77
CA ASN A 15 -19.61 61.09 7.48
C ASN A 15 -19.03 60.34 6.28
N ILE A 16 -18.55 61.08 5.26
CA ILE A 16 -17.90 60.48 4.09
C ILE A 16 -16.59 59.81 4.48
N ILE A 17 -15.77 60.48 5.31
CA ILE A 17 -14.52 59.92 5.85
C ILE A 17 -14.81 58.66 6.67
N ASN A 18 -15.83 58.68 7.53
CA ASN A 18 -16.21 57.52 8.33
C ASN A 18 -16.68 56.33 7.49
N ILE A 19 -17.49 56.56 6.45
CA ILE A 19 -17.93 55.50 5.53
C ILE A 19 -16.73 54.87 4.82
N ILE A 20 -15.78 55.68 4.35
CA ILE A 20 -14.55 55.18 3.71
C ILE A 20 -13.71 54.39 4.73
N GLY A 21 -13.56 54.89 5.95
CA GLY A 21 -12.83 54.20 7.03
C GLY A 21 -13.44 52.82 7.35
N HIS A 22 -14.76 52.75 7.51
CA HIS A 22 -15.46 51.48 7.73
C HIS A 22 -15.32 50.52 6.54
N PHE A 23 -15.39 51.03 5.30
CA PHE A 23 -15.18 50.22 4.11
C PHE A 23 -13.76 49.66 4.03
N LEU A 24 -12.73 50.48 4.28
CA LEU A 24 -11.33 50.04 4.33
C LEU A 24 -11.10 49.00 5.43
N THR A 25 -11.78 49.14 6.57
CA THR A 25 -11.72 48.17 7.67
C THR A 25 -12.35 46.83 7.27
N LEU A 26 -13.50 46.86 6.58
CA LEU A 26 -14.16 45.65 6.05
C LEU A 26 -13.27 44.93 5.03
N VAL A 27 -12.66 45.67 4.09
CA VAL A 27 -11.71 45.13 3.12
C VAL A 27 -10.50 44.51 3.83
N SER A 28 -9.95 45.19 4.83
CA SER A 28 -8.82 44.67 5.62
C SER A 28 -9.17 43.36 6.33
N LEU A 29 -10.37 43.28 6.93
CA LEU A 29 -10.86 42.07 7.58
C LEU A 29 -11.06 40.92 6.58
N LEU A 30 -11.55 41.21 5.38
CA LEU A 30 -11.70 40.22 4.31
C LEU A 30 -10.34 39.68 3.83
N LEU A 31 -9.33 40.56 3.67
CA LEU A 31 -7.97 40.16 3.33
C LEU A 31 -7.34 39.26 4.41
N VAL A 32 -7.51 39.63 5.69
CA VAL A 32 -7.05 38.80 6.81
C VAL A 32 -7.73 37.44 6.78
N PHE A 33 -9.04 37.39 6.53
CA PHE A 33 -9.79 36.14 6.45
C PHE A 33 -9.27 35.22 5.33
N ILE A 34 -9.04 35.75 4.12
CA ILE A 34 -8.46 34.98 3.00
C ILE A 34 -7.07 34.47 3.39
N THR A 35 -6.23 35.32 3.99
CA THR A 35 -4.89 34.94 4.44
C THR A 35 -4.94 33.76 5.43
N LEU A 36 -5.87 33.79 6.39
CA LEU A 36 -6.05 32.69 7.33
C LEU A 36 -6.47 31.38 6.66
N LEU A 37 -7.31 31.45 5.61
CA LEU A 37 -7.69 30.28 4.83
C LEU A 37 -6.49 29.69 4.07
N GLU A 38 -5.69 30.53 3.41
CA GLU A 38 -4.48 30.10 2.70
C GLU A 38 -3.47 29.46 3.65
N MET A 39 -3.23 30.08 4.80
CA MET A 39 -2.34 29.52 5.84
C MET A 39 -2.85 28.18 6.36
N LYS A 40 -4.16 28.01 6.51
CA LYS A 40 -4.74 26.72 6.92
C LYS A 40 -4.49 25.64 5.86
N ILE A 41 -4.65 25.97 4.58
CA ILE A 41 -4.39 25.05 3.47
C ILE A 41 -2.90 24.67 3.42
N GLN A 42 -2.01 25.65 3.49
CA GLN A 42 -0.56 25.41 3.50
C GLN A 42 -0.16 24.50 4.65
N ARG A 43 -0.67 24.76 5.85
CA ARG A 43 -0.41 23.95 7.03
C ARG A 43 -0.87 22.50 6.86
N ASN A 44 -2.05 22.29 6.28
CA ASN A 44 -2.56 20.94 6.03
C ASN A 44 -1.67 20.19 5.03
N ASN A 45 -1.17 20.89 4.00
CA ASN A 45 -0.27 20.29 3.01
C ASN A 45 1.12 20.00 3.60
N THR A 46 1.67 20.88 4.45
CA THR A 46 2.97 20.68 5.12
C THR A 46 2.96 19.46 6.05
N TYR A 47 1.82 19.13 6.64
CA TYR A 47 1.72 17.98 7.55
C TYR A 47 1.15 16.72 6.89
N MET A 48 0.88 16.76 5.58
CA MET A 48 0.36 15.59 4.88
C MET A 48 1.49 14.55 4.74
N PRO A 49 1.32 13.35 5.33
CA PRO A 49 2.21 12.23 5.05
C PRO A 49 1.91 11.70 3.65
N GLN A 50 2.90 11.08 3.03
CA GLN A 50 2.73 10.43 1.74
C GLN A 50 3.47 9.10 1.80
N ILE A 51 2.69 8.01 1.89
CA ILE A 51 3.23 6.67 2.06
C ILE A 51 3.41 6.02 0.70
N VAL A 52 4.63 5.61 0.38
CA VAL A 52 4.96 4.87 -0.84
C VAL A 52 5.54 3.52 -0.50
N ALA A 53 5.38 2.56 -1.41
CA ALA A 53 5.87 1.22 -1.26
C ALA A 53 6.70 0.81 -2.47
N GLU A 54 7.84 0.19 -2.21
CA GLU A 54 8.73 -0.38 -3.22
C GLU A 54 8.95 -1.85 -2.91
N SER A 55 9.02 -2.70 -3.94
CA SER A 55 9.43 -4.09 -3.74
C SER A 55 10.94 -4.17 -3.60
N ASN A 56 11.40 -5.12 -2.80
CA ASN A 56 12.78 -5.59 -2.93
C ASN A 56 12.93 -6.37 -4.24
N GLU A 57 14.17 -6.45 -4.69
CA GLU A 57 14.65 -7.02 -5.95
C GLU A 57 14.04 -8.37 -6.35
N LYS A 58 14.35 -8.85 -7.56
CA LYS A 58 13.93 -10.16 -8.07
C LYS A 58 14.16 -11.27 -7.04
N ILE A 59 13.11 -12.05 -6.78
CA ILE A 59 13.12 -13.13 -5.79
C ILE A 59 13.40 -14.43 -6.52
N GLU A 60 14.45 -15.14 -6.13
CA GLU A 60 14.71 -16.51 -6.58
C GLU A 60 13.95 -17.50 -5.70
N MET A 61 13.16 -18.36 -6.34
CA MET A 61 12.41 -19.44 -5.71
C MET A 61 12.87 -20.76 -6.31
N SER A 62 13.39 -21.65 -5.47
CA SER A 62 13.72 -23.03 -5.85
C SER A 62 12.67 -24.01 -5.35
N TRP A 63 12.44 -25.08 -6.12
CA TRP A 63 11.63 -26.20 -5.69
C TRP A 63 12.12 -27.53 -6.24
N ASP A 64 12.00 -28.55 -5.41
CA ASP A 64 12.18 -29.95 -5.79
C ASP A 64 10.78 -30.55 -5.98
N SER A 65 10.54 -31.12 -7.16
CA SER A 65 9.29 -31.81 -7.50
C SER A 65 9.02 -33.06 -6.64
N LYS A 66 10.04 -33.61 -5.99
CA LYS A 66 9.97 -34.83 -5.17
C LYS A 66 9.92 -34.56 -3.66
N SER A 67 10.07 -33.31 -3.22
CA SER A 67 10.08 -32.96 -1.80
C SER A 67 8.85 -32.14 -1.42
N ASP A 68 8.17 -32.55 -0.33
CA ASP A 68 7.09 -31.78 0.30
C ASP A 68 7.58 -30.43 0.87
N PHE A 69 8.90 -30.24 0.95
CA PHE A 69 9.53 -29.11 1.60
C PHE A 69 10.09 -28.11 0.59
N ILE A 70 9.73 -26.86 0.84
CA ILE A 70 10.07 -25.75 -0.02
C ILE A 70 11.27 -25.07 0.60
N PHE A 71 12.42 -25.13 -0.07
CA PHE A 71 13.62 -24.43 0.37
C PHE A 71 13.82 -23.18 -0.50
N LEU A 72 13.81 -22.00 0.13
CA LEU A 72 14.41 -20.80 -0.45
C LEU A 72 15.94 -21.00 -0.39
N LYS A 73 16.64 -20.78 -1.50
CA LYS A 73 18.07 -21.07 -1.55
C LYS A 73 18.88 -20.00 -0.80
N GLU A 74 19.64 -20.49 0.17
CA GLU A 74 20.71 -19.87 1.00
C GLU A 74 20.32 -18.97 2.22
N ASP A 75 20.56 -19.56 3.40
CA ASP A 75 21.19 -18.99 4.62
C ASP A 75 20.52 -17.92 5.48
N THR A 76 19.21 -17.69 5.37
CA THR A 76 18.49 -16.92 6.40
C THR A 76 17.26 -17.66 6.90
N ASN A 77 17.03 -17.60 8.22
CA ASN A 77 15.91 -18.18 8.98
C ASN A 77 14.67 -18.56 8.14
N MET A 78 14.05 -19.71 8.47
CA MET A 78 12.83 -20.32 7.88
C MET A 78 11.56 -19.44 7.78
N TYR A 79 11.66 -18.12 7.98
CA TYR A 79 10.61 -17.13 7.83
C TYR A 79 10.95 -16.18 6.67
N ASN A 80 10.34 -16.47 5.51
CA ASN A 80 10.24 -15.65 4.30
C ASN A 80 10.66 -14.17 4.43
N GLN A 81 11.66 -13.75 3.65
CA GLN A 81 12.04 -12.34 3.54
C GLN A 81 11.53 -11.70 2.23
N ILE A 82 10.31 -12.03 1.79
CA ILE A 82 9.64 -11.20 0.77
C ILE A 82 8.90 -10.10 1.52
N TYR A 83 9.36 -8.86 1.36
CA TYR A 83 8.79 -7.70 2.02
C TYR A 83 8.71 -6.51 1.07
N LEU A 84 7.74 -5.65 1.35
CA LEU A 84 7.65 -4.32 0.78
C LEU A 84 8.43 -3.34 1.67
N ASN A 85 9.24 -2.50 1.04
CA ASN A 85 9.84 -1.34 1.67
C ASN A 85 8.82 -0.21 1.66
N ILE A 86 8.41 0.22 2.85
CA ILE A 86 7.47 1.32 3.04
C ILE A 86 8.23 2.56 3.46
N TYR A 87 8.03 3.64 2.71
CA TYR A 87 8.60 4.96 2.99
C TYR A 87 7.49 5.98 3.20
N ASN A 88 7.80 7.00 4.00
CA ASN A 88 7.04 8.24 4.02
C ASN A 88 7.83 9.30 3.29
N VAL A 89 7.45 9.62 2.05
CA VAL A 89 8.08 10.65 1.22
C VAL A 89 7.39 12.02 1.38
N GLY A 90 6.34 12.08 2.20
CA GLY A 90 5.67 13.32 2.55
C GLY A 90 6.50 14.17 3.51
N VAL A 91 6.00 15.36 3.83
CA VAL A 91 6.67 16.28 4.76
C VAL A 91 6.22 16.04 6.21
N GLY A 92 4.99 15.54 6.39
CA GLY A 92 4.43 15.22 7.70
C GLY A 92 4.77 13.81 8.18
N VAL A 93 4.75 13.61 9.50
CA VAL A 93 4.88 12.28 10.13
C VAL A 93 3.56 11.51 9.99
N ALA A 94 3.61 10.29 9.48
CA ALA A 94 2.50 9.36 9.55
C ALA A 94 2.45 8.69 10.92
N ARG A 95 1.27 8.54 11.51
CA ARG A 95 1.03 7.94 12.82
C ARG A 95 -0.05 6.87 12.74
N ASN A 96 0.03 5.91 13.66
CA ASN A 96 -0.93 4.81 13.79
C ASN A 96 -1.15 4.09 12.45
N LEU A 97 -0.05 3.72 11.79
CA LEU A 97 -0.11 3.04 10.51
C LEU A 97 -0.61 1.61 10.72
N GLU A 98 -1.56 1.20 9.89
CA GLU A 98 -2.05 -0.15 9.82
C GLU A 98 -1.97 -0.63 8.36
N PHE A 99 -1.34 -1.79 8.17
CA PHE A 99 -1.18 -2.44 6.89
C PHE A 99 -2.02 -3.71 6.90
N ALA A 100 -3.13 -3.69 6.18
CA ALA A 100 -4.11 -4.75 6.15
C ALA A 100 -4.20 -5.37 4.75
N TRP A 101 -3.75 -6.61 4.62
CA TRP A 101 -3.95 -7.38 3.39
C TRP A 101 -5.44 -7.63 3.16
N ASP A 102 -5.89 -7.46 1.92
CA ASP A 102 -7.29 -7.70 1.58
C ASP A 102 -7.68 -9.14 1.90
N LYS A 103 -8.85 -9.29 2.55
CA LYS A 103 -9.39 -10.57 3.02
C LYS A 103 -9.68 -11.55 1.89
N ASP A 104 -9.95 -11.03 0.69
CA ASP A 104 -10.39 -11.78 -0.48
C ASP A 104 -9.19 -12.18 -1.37
N ASN A 105 -7.99 -11.62 -1.15
CA ASN A 105 -6.79 -11.97 -1.92
C ASN A 105 -6.54 -13.50 -1.97
N VAL A 106 -6.60 -14.17 -0.82
CA VAL A 106 -6.35 -15.62 -0.71
C VAL A 106 -7.43 -16.41 -1.43
N SER A 107 -8.71 -16.03 -1.30
CA SER A 107 -9.81 -16.74 -1.96
C SER A 107 -9.77 -16.55 -3.47
N VAL A 108 -9.41 -15.35 -3.95
CA VAL A 108 -9.20 -15.06 -5.38
C VAL A 108 -8.09 -15.93 -5.96
N LEU A 109 -6.93 -15.98 -5.31
CA LEU A 109 -5.80 -16.81 -5.75
C LEU A 109 -6.13 -18.30 -5.68
N ALA A 110 -6.77 -18.78 -4.60
CA ALA A 110 -7.18 -20.17 -4.45
C ALA A 110 -8.16 -20.60 -5.57
N ASN A 111 -9.18 -19.78 -5.84
CA ASN A 111 -10.13 -20.04 -6.91
C ASN A 111 -9.45 -20.04 -8.30
N TYR A 112 -8.47 -19.16 -8.49
CA TYR A 112 -7.71 -19.12 -9.73
C TYR A 112 -6.89 -20.39 -9.93
N ILE A 113 -6.18 -20.86 -8.91
CA ILE A 113 -5.42 -22.11 -8.98
C ILE A 113 -6.34 -23.31 -9.19
N ASN A 114 -7.42 -23.43 -8.42
CA ASN A 114 -8.40 -24.52 -8.56
C ASN A 114 -9.01 -24.64 -9.97
N LYS A 115 -9.07 -23.52 -10.71
CA LYS A 115 -9.59 -23.51 -12.08
C LYS A 115 -8.55 -23.94 -13.11
N ASN A 116 -7.27 -23.75 -12.83
CA ASN A 116 -6.18 -23.90 -13.80
C ASN A 116 -5.19 -25.02 -13.46
N SER A 117 -5.22 -25.58 -12.26
CA SER A 117 -4.40 -26.71 -11.82
C SER A 117 -5.21 -28.00 -11.81
N VAL A 118 -4.54 -29.11 -12.13
CA VAL A 118 -5.09 -30.46 -12.03
C VAL A 118 -4.57 -31.17 -10.78
N ASP A 119 -3.35 -30.85 -10.36
CA ASP A 119 -2.65 -31.56 -9.28
C ASP A 119 -2.85 -30.93 -7.90
N PHE A 120 -3.34 -29.67 -7.84
CA PHE A 120 -3.57 -28.95 -6.60
C PHE A 120 -5.04 -28.51 -6.44
N SER A 121 -5.55 -28.66 -5.21
CA SER A 121 -6.82 -28.10 -4.78
C SER A 121 -6.67 -27.33 -3.47
N ILE A 122 -7.23 -26.13 -3.42
CA ILE A 122 -7.03 -25.17 -2.34
C ILE A 122 -8.40 -24.80 -1.77
N SER A 123 -8.53 -24.89 -0.45
CA SER A 123 -9.76 -24.51 0.25
C SER A 123 -9.47 -23.70 1.50
N LEU A 124 -10.45 -22.92 1.93
CA LEU A 124 -10.40 -22.12 3.14
C LEU A 124 -11.37 -22.71 4.17
N ILE A 125 -10.84 -23.20 5.29
CA ILE A 125 -11.62 -23.81 6.37
C ILE A 125 -11.30 -23.04 7.65
N ASN A 126 -12.28 -22.35 8.23
CA ASN A 126 -12.11 -21.58 9.47
C ASN A 126 -10.90 -20.62 9.43
N GLU A 127 -10.76 -19.86 8.34
CA GLU A 127 -9.61 -18.94 8.12
C GLU A 127 -8.24 -19.63 8.04
N MET A 128 -8.21 -20.93 7.83
CA MET A 128 -7.00 -21.67 7.48
C MET A 128 -7.01 -22.03 6.00
N MET A 129 -5.90 -21.77 5.33
CA MET A 129 -5.68 -22.21 3.96
C MET A 129 -5.20 -23.67 3.97
N VAL A 130 -5.96 -24.55 3.31
CA VAL A 130 -5.65 -25.98 3.16
C VAL A 130 -5.31 -26.26 1.72
N ILE A 131 -4.16 -26.91 1.48
CA ILE A 131 -3.69 -27.31 0.16
C ILE A 131 -3.72 -28.84 0.09
N LYS A 132 -4.41 -29.36 -0.92
CA LYS A 132 -4.49 -30.78 -1.24
C LYS A 132 -3.73 -31.02 -2.54
N THR A 133 -2.82 -31.97 -2.51
CA THR A 133 -2.14 -32.51 -3.70
C THR A 133 -2.46 -34.00 -3.83
N THR A 134 -2.05 -34.66 -4.92
CA THR A 134 -2.36 -36.07 -5.21
C THR A 134 -2.00 -37.00 -4.04
N GLY A 135 -2.98 -37.26 -3.18
CA GLY A 135 -2.88 -38.17 -2.03
C GLY A 135 -2.37 -37.56 -0.71
N ILE A 136 -1.98 -36.28 -0.68
CA ILE A 136 -1.41 -35.64 0.52
C ILE A 136 -2.18 -34.36 0.86
N GLU A 137 -2.60 -34.23 2.12
CA GLU A 137 -3.19 -33.02 2.68
C GLU A 137 -2.11 -32.28 3.48
N VAL A 138 -1.74 -31.09 3.02
CA VAL A 138 -0.78 -30.22 3.71
C VAL A 138 -1.57 -29.28 4.61
N GLY A 139 -1.18 -29.25 5.90
CA GLY A 139 -1.92 -28.62 6.99
C GLY A 139 -2.20 -27.12 6.84
N GLY A 140 -3.17 -26.64 7.63
CA GLY A 140 -3.71 -25.29 7.56
C GLY A 140 -2.74 -24.18 7.99
N LEU A 141 -2.62 -23.11 7.19
CA LEU A 141 -1.89 -21.89 7.56
C LEU A 141 -2.87 -20.80 8.03
N GLY A 142 -2.68 -20.27 9.24
CA GLY A 142 -3.49 -19.18 9.80
C GLY A 142 -3.20 -17.82 9.18
N LEU A 143 -4.24 -17.08 8.81
CA LEU A 143 -4.15 -15.85 8.02
C LEU A 143 -3.67 -14.64 8.84
N GLU A 144 -2.36 -14.40 8.87
CA GLU A 144 -1.81 -13.13 9.34
C GLU A 144 -2.02 -12.04 8.27
N ARG A 145 -2.86 -11.05 8.59
CA ARG A 145 -3.31 -10.04 7.62
C ARG A 145 -2.96 -8.62 7.98
N ILE A 146 -2.61 -8.37 9.25
CA ILE A 146 -2.49 -7.00 9.77
C ILE A 146 -1.12 -6.83 10.42
N SER A 147 -0.39 -5.81 9.98
CA SER A 147 0.78 -5.30 10.70
C SER A 147 0.56 -3.83 11.08
N LYS A 148 1.14 -3.41 12.21
CA LYS A 148 0.95 -2.07 12.78
C LYS A 148 2.27 -1.40 13.06
N LEU A 149 2.32 -0.10 12.81
CA LEU A 149 3.47 0.76 13.12
C LEU A 149 3.00 2.05 13.77
N ASN A 150 3.61 2.41 14.90
CA ASN A 150 3.18 3.59 15.67
C ASN A 150 3.38 4.90 14.92
N PHE A 151 4.51 5.05 14.23
CA PHE A 151 4.78 6.21 13.40
C PHE A 151 5.83 5.90 12.33
N LEU A 152 5.78 6.65 11.23
CA LEU A 152 6.79 6.65 10.18
C LEU A 152 7.19 8.10 9.88
N ALA A 153 8.42 8.45 10.25
CA ALA A 153 8.96 9.78 10.01
C ALA A 153 9.23 10.01 8.51
N PRO A 154 9.18 11.27 8.05
CA PRO A 154 9.44 11.60 6.66
C PRO A 154 10.91 11.33 6.30
N ASN A 155 11.15 10.79 5.09
CA ASN A 155 12.48 10.59 4.49
C ASN A 155 13.49 9.86 5.39
N VAL A 156 13.06 8.79 6.05
CA VAL A 156 13.97 7.91 6.80
C VAL A 156 14.80 7.07 5.83
N ASP A 157 16.09 6.88 6.16
CA ASP A 157 17.01 6.07 5.35
C ASP A 157 16.64 4.58 5.38
N GLU A 158 16.12 4.10 6.51
CA GLU A 158 15.68 2.72 6.68
C GLU A 158 14.17 2.59 6.46
N PRO A 159 13.71 1.81 5.45
CA PRO A 159 12.30 1.58 5.23
C PRO A 159 11.69 0.73 6.35
N TYR A 160 10.40 0.94 6.59
CA TYR A 160 9.62 -0.04 7.33
C TYR A 160 9.29 -1.23 6.41
N LYS A 161 9.52 -2.45 6.89
CA LYS A 161 9.36 -3.67 6.10
C LYS A 161 8.03 -4.33 6.39
N VAL A 162 7.16 -4.41 5.39
CA VAL A 162 5.90 -5.17 5.46
C VAL A 162 6.10 -6.51 4.78
N ASN A 163 6.11 -7.59 5.56
CA ASN A 163 6.27 -8.94 5.01
C ASN A 163 5.03 -9.37 4.22
N LEU A 164 5.26 -10.09 3.13
CA LEU A 164 4.21 -10.82 2.44
C LEU A 164 3.78 -12.03 3.30
N PRO A 165 2.47 -12.20 3.56
CA PRO A 165 1.97 -13.39 4.24
C PRO A 165 2.39 -14.67 3.55
N ILE A 166 2.76 -15.67 4.35
CA ILE A 166 3.22 -16.99 3.90
C ILE A 166 2.23 -17.64 2.91
N GLN A 167 0.93 -17.39 3.07
CA GLN A 167 -0.10 -17.94 2.21
C GLN A 167 0.06 -17.49 0.76
N TYR A 168 0.30 -16.21 0.52
CA TYR A 168 0.50 -15.72 -0.85
C TYR A 168 1.71 -16.38 -1.49
N ILE A 169 2.80 -16.51 -0.73
CA ILE A 169 4.04 -17.12 -1.20
C ILE A 169 3.81 -18.58 -1.60
N GLN A 170 3.04 -19.33 -0.81
CA GLN A 170 2.66 -20.71 -1.12
C GLN A 170 1.78 -20.80 -2.38
N LEU A 171 0.77 -19.94 -2.52
CA LEU A 171 -0.11 -19.93 -3.68
C LEU A 171 0.65 -19.60 -4.97
N TYR A 172 1.50 -18.56 -4.94
CA TYR A 172 2.31 -18.19 -6.09
C TYR A 172 3.34 -19.24 -6.47
N LYS A 173 3.88 -19.96 -5.48
CA LYS A 173 4.72 -21.12 -5.76
C LYS A 173 3.95 -22.22 -6.51
N ILE A 174 2.73 -22.56 -6.08
CA ILE A 174 1.91 -23.55 -6.80
C ILE A 174 1.71 -23.10 -8.25
N MET A 175 1.44 -21.81 -8.47
CA MET A 175 1.31 -21.25 -9.81
C MET A 175 2.60 -21.38 -10.64
N LEU A 176 3.78 -21.23 -10.01
CA LEU A 176 5.07 -21.45 -10.68
C LEU A 176 5.29 -22.92 -11.05
N ILE A 177 4.99 -23.85 -10.13
CA ILE A 177 5.12 -25.30 -10.34
C ILE A 177 4.24 -25.74 -11.52
N GLU A 178 2.97 -25.36 -11.50
CA GLU A 178 1.97 -25.70 -12.50
C GLU A 178 2.10 -24.85 -13.79
N GLN A 179 3.07 -23.93 -13.84
CA GLN A 179 3.30 -23.00 -14.95
C GLN A 179 2.02 -22.22 -15.33
N ILE A 180 1.18 -21.91 -14.33
CA ILE A 180 -0.05 -21.14 -14.51
C ILE A 180 0.34 -19.69 -14.79
N ASN A 181 -0.07 -19.15 -15.94
CA ASN A 181 0.21 -17.77 -16.33
C ASN A 181 -0.79 -16.76 -15.73
N ASN A 182 -0.53 -15.45 -15.89
CA ASN A 182 -1.44 -14.35 -15.52
C ASN A 182 -1.84 -14.32 -14.04
N TYR A 183 -0.86 -13.98 -13.19
CA TYR A 183 -0.97 -14.03 -11.74
C TYR A 183 -1.95 -12.98 -11.25
N PRO A 184 -3.02 -13.36 -10.52
CA PRO A 184 -3.93 -12.38 -9.92
C PRO A 184 -3.16 -11.43 -9.00
N PRO A 185 -3.45 -10.12 -9.05
CA PRO A 185 -2.85 -9.17 -8.15
C PRO A 185 -3.39 -9.34 -6.73
N ILE A 186 -2.62 -8.94 -5.73
CA ILE A 186 -3.04 -8.87 -4.33
C ILE A 186 -3.06 -7.42 -3.85
N GLN A 187 -3.99 -7.11 -2.97
CA GLN A 187 -4.19 -5.75 -2.46
C GLN A 187 -3.75 -5.62 -1.00
N LEU A 188 -3.05 -4.53 -0.70
CA LEU A 188 -2.66 -4.12 0.64
C LEU A 188 -3.25 -2.74 0.93
N LYS A 189 -4.17 -2.69 1.89
CA LYS A 189 -4.73 -1.43 2.39
C LYS A 189 -3.81 -0.85 3.45
N VAL A 190 -3.49 0.43 3.33
CA VAL A 190 -2.70 1.17 4.32
C VAL A 190 -3.54 2.32 4.85
N SER A 191 -3.79 2.32 6.16
CA SER A 191 -4.46 3.42 6.86
C SER A 191 -3.51 4.07 7.85
N TYR A 192 -3.61 5.39 7.99
CA TYR A 192 -2.75 6.17 8.86
C TYR A 192 -3.36 7.53 9.20
N THR A 193 -2.75 8.22 10.16
CA THR A 193 -3.13 9.57 10.59
C THR A 193 -1.96 10.53 10.49
N ASP A 194 -2.24 11.81 10.25
CA ASP A 194 -1.21 12.86 10.42
C ASP A 194 -1.08 13.33 11.87
N ILE A 195 -0.16 14.27 12.12
CA ILE A 195 0.05 14.83 13.46
C ILE A 195 -1.17 15.60 14.00
N GLN A 196 -2.08 16.05 13.13
CA GLN A 196 -3.33 16.72 13.50
C GLN A 196 -4.48 15.73 13.75
N GLY A 197 -4.25 14.43 13.53
CA GLY A 197 -5.24 13.37 13.70
C GLY A 197 -6.17 13.22 12.50
N LYS A 198 -5.86 13.82 11.34
CA LYS A 198 -6.63 13.56 10.12
C LYS A 198 -6.27 12.18 9.59
N GLU A 199 -7.29 11.42 9.23
CA GLU A 199 -7.16 10.05 8.72
C GLU A 199 -6.95 10.04 7.20
N TYR A 200 -6.15 9.06 6.76
CA TYR A 200 -5.82 8.79 5.36
C TYR A 200 -5.88 7.29 5.11
N GLU A 201 -6.23 6.93 3.89
CA GLU A 201 -6.30 5.56 3.42
C GLU A 201 -5.78 5.49 1.99
N GLN A 202 -5.02 4.46 1.68
CA GLN A 202 -4.52 4.15 0.35
C GLN A 202 -4.53 2.64 0.11
N VAL A 203 -4.62 2.24 -1.16
CA VAL A 203 -4.58 0.82 -1.54
C VAL A 203 -3.40 0.60 -2.48
N LEU A 204 -2.50 -0.29 -2.07
CA LEU A 204 -1.36 -0.74 -2.85
C LEU A 204 -1.77 -2.04 -3.56
N THR A 205 -1.57 -2.09 -4.87
CA THR A 205 -1.80 -3.29 -5.67
C THR A 205 -0.47 -3.90 -6.06
N LEU A 206 -0.28 -5.16 -5.69
CA LEU A 206 0.91 -5.93 -5.97
C LEU A 206 0.63 -6.89 -7.11
N THR A 207 1.50 -6.87 -8.12
CA THR A 207 1.46 -7.80 -9.25
C THR A 207 2.76 -8.59 -9.28
N ILE A 208 2.66 -9.91 -9.40
CA ILE A 208 3.84 -10.77 -9.52
C ILE A 208 4.03 -11.14 -10.98
N LYS A 209 5.25 -10.95 -11.48
CA LYS A 209 5.69 -11.37 -12.80
C LYS A 209 6.66 -12.54 -12.64
N PRO A 210 6.23 -13.78 -12.90
CA PRO A 210 7.13 -14.92 -12.88
C PRO A 210 8.06 -14.89 -14.10
N ASP A 211 9.27 -15.40 -13.92
CA ASP A 211 10.22 -15.75 -14.98
C ASP A 211 10.82 -17.12 -14.64
N ILE A 212 10.46 -18.14 -15.42
CA ILE A 212 10.85 -19.52 -15.10
C ILE A 212 12.22 -19.82 -15.73
N LEU A 213 13.19 -20.15 -14.89
CA LEU A 213 14.52 -20.57 -15.32
C LEU A 213 14.68 -22.08 -15.10
N LEU A 214 14.37 -22.87 -16.13
CA LEU A 214 14.59 -24.32 -16.07
C LEU A 214 16.07 -24.62 -15.81
N SER A 215 16.37 -25.38 -14.76
CA SER A 215 17.75 -25.77 -14.47
C SER A 215 18.22 -26.86 -15.45
N SER A 216 19.44 -26.68 -15.95
CA SER A 216 20.18 -27.67 -16.71
C SER A 216 21.03 -28.50 -15.75
N SER A 217 20.55 -29.68 -15.37
CA SER A 217 21.30 -30.62 -14.54
C SER A 217 21.05 -32.04 -15.05
N GLY A 218 22.08 -32.67 -15.62
CA GLY A 218 22.05 -34.03 -16.16
C GLY A 218 22.09 -35.13 -15.11
N ASN A 219 21.49 -34.92 -13.93
CA ASN A 219 21.36 -35.91 -12.86
C ASN A 219 19.91 -35.93 -12.35
N GLU A 220 19.43 -37.10 -11.93
CA GLU A 220 18.04 -37.52 -11.71
C GLU A 220 17.22 -36.78 -10.60
N SER A 221 17.59 -35.56 -10.21
CA SER A 221 16.72 -34.63 -9.47
C SER A 221 16.19 -33.55 -10.42
N ASP A 222 14.87 -33.54 -10.63
CA ASP A 222 14.19 -32.47 -11.37
C ASP A 222 14.08 -31.24 -10.45
N ASP A 223 15.22 -30.57 -10.25
CA ASP A 223 15.30 -29.31 -9.53
C ASP A 223 14.90 -28.17 -10.46
N TYR A 224 13.84 -27.47 -10.09
CA TYR A 224 13.35 -26.32 -10.83
C TYR A 224 13.68 -25.03 -10.08
N THR A 225 14.10 -24.02 -10.84
CA THR A 225 14.32 -22.67 -10.32
C THR A 225 13.41 -21.71 -11.06
N GLY A 226 12.83 -20.77 -10.33
CA GLY A 226 12.04 -19.70 -10.89
C GLY A 226 12.49 -18.39 -10.28
N MET A 227 12.51 -17.35 -11.08
CA MET A 227 12.59 -15.98 -10.58
C MET A 227 11.19 -15.40 -10.57
N ALA A 228 10.88 -14.57 -9.58
CA ALA A 228 9.66 -13.79 -9.55
C ALA A 228 10.03 -12.33 -9.29
N GLU A 229 9.55 -11.44 -10.15
CA GLU A 229 9.64 -10.01 -9.96
C GLU A 229 8.32 -9.52 -9.37
N LEU A 230 8.40 -8.77 -8.27
CA LEU A 230 7.24 -8.20 -7.61
C LEU A 230 7.13 -6.71 -7.99
N ASP A 231 6.07 -6.37 -8.69
CA ASP A 231 5.73 -5.00 -9.06
C ASP A 231 4.68 -4.44 -8.11
N VAL A 232 4.86 -3.18 -7.71
CA VAL A 232 3.94 -2.47 -6.83
C VAL A 232 3.36 -1.26 -7.57
N VAL A 233 2.04 -1.17 -7.62
CA VAL A 233 1.30 -0.03 -8.18
C VAL A 233 0.47 0.62 -7.08
N ILE A 234 0.62 1.94 -6.94
CA ILE A 234 -0.08 2.76 -5.95
C ILE A 234 -1.25 3.46 -6.65
N TYR A 235 -2.46 3.37 -6.09
CA TYR A 235 -3.67 4.04 -6.59
C TYR A 235 -4.22 5.04 -5.57
#